data_AF-A0A954XF34-F1
#
_entry.id   AF-A0A954XF34-F1
#
_cell.length_a   1.000
_cell.length_b   1.000
_cell.length_c   1.000
_cell.angle_alpha   90.00
_cell.angle_beta   90.00
_cell.angle_gamma   90.00
#
_symmetry.space_group_name_H-M   'P 1'
#
loop_
_entity.id
_entity.type
_entity.pdbx_description
1 polymer ?
#
loop_
_entity_poly.entity_id
_entity_poly.type
_entity_poly.pdbx_seq_one_letter_code
_entity_poly.pdbx_strand_id
1 'polypeptide(L)'
;DSETQVYLAIDEVDAMAEVQLNGHELGQIRGADGTWRSEVTPILETRNALEIVVDLPSLSQTSAPLPRPRDAHLAGGVTGEVRLEILAPAS
;
A
#
# COMPACT_ATOMS: atom_id res chain seq x y z
N ASP A 1 -4.90 -29.01 8.11
CA ASP A 1 -4.40 -27.78 8.74
C ASP A 1 -4.43 -26.65 7.77
N SER A 2 -5.28 -25.67 8.02
CA SER A 2 -5.17 -24.35 7.39
C SER A 2 -4.25 -23.52 8.29
N GLU A 3 -3.25 -22.89 7.70
CA GLU A 3 -2.35 -21.99 8.42
C GLU A 3 -2.97 -20.59 8.52
N THR A 4 -2.61 -19.84 9.56
CA THR A 4 -2.98 -18.43 9.69
C THR A 4 -2.40 -17.63 8.54
N GLN A 5 -3.22 -16.85 7.84
CA GLN A 5 -2.77 -15.98 6.76
C GLN A 5 -2.72 -14.53 7.21
N VAL A 6 -1.67 -13.81 6.84
CA VAL A 6 -1.48 -12.40 7.14
C VAL A 6 -1.40 -11.61 5.84
N TYR A 7 -2.18 -10.54 5.76
CA TYR A 7 -2.20 -9.61 4.65
C TYR A 7 -1.81 -8.21 5.11
N LEU A 8 -1.07 -7.49 4.27
CA LEU A 8 -0.89 -6.04 4.39
C LEU A 8 -1.97 -5.36 3.55
N ALA A 9 -2.69 -4.43 4.16
CA ALA A 9 -3.69 -3.61 3.49
C ALA A 9 -3.35 -2.12 3.65
N ILE A 10 -3.45 -1.37 2.56
CA ILE A 10 -3.22 0.08 2.51
C ILE A 10 -4.42 0.70 1.80
N ASP A 11 -5.16 1.54 2.50
CA ASP A 11 -6.41 2.07 1.98
C ASP A 11 -6.22 3.08 0.86
N GLU A 12 -5.30 4.02 1.07
CA GLU A 12 -5.19 5.19 0.21
C GLU A 12 -3.80 5.82 0.32
N VAL A 13 -3.27 6.21 -0.83
CA VAL A 13 -2.04 7.00 -0.99
C VAL A 13 -2.29 8.15 -1.95
N ASP A 14 -1.51 9.21 -1.86
CA ASP A 14 -1.55 10.33 -2.78
C ASP A 14 -0.14 10.70 -3.27
N ALA A 15 0.24 10.48 -4.54
CA ALA A 15 -0.58 10.00 -5.66
C ALA A 15 -0.31 8.54 -6.04
N MET A 16 0.93 8.09 -5.88
CA MET A 16 1.38 6.75 -6.23
C MET A 16 2.34 6.25 -5.16
N ALA A 17 2.39 4.94 -4.92
CA ALA A 17 3.33 4.37 -3.97
C ALA A 17 3.92 3.05 -4.45
N GLU A 18 5.16 2.79 -4.03
CA GLU A 18 5.80 1.48 -4.11
C GLU A 18 5.90 0.90 -2.69
N VAL A 19 5.58 -0.39 -2.55
CA VAL A 19 5.51 -1.05 -1.24
C VAL A 19 6.53 -2.19 -1.20
N GLN A 20 7.33 -2.20 -0.13
CA GLN A 20 8.31 -3.26 0.13
C GLN A 20 8.19 -3.77 1.57
N LEU A 21 8.40 -5.07 1.76
CA LEU A 21 8.50 -5.69 3.07
C LEU A 21 9.80 -6.50 3.15
N ASN A 22 10.66 -6.18 4.12
CA ASN A 22 11.98 -6.82 4.28
C ASN A 22 12.83 -6.75 3.00
N GLY A 23 12.67 -5.68 2.20
CA GLY A 23 13.32 -5.52 0.90
C GLY A 23 12.71 -6.33 -0.25
N HIS A 24 11.61 -7.06 -0.01
CA HIS A 24 10.82 -7.70 -1.06
C HIS A 24 9.78 -6.73 -1.61
N GLU A 25 9.81 -6.48 -2.92
CA GLU A 25 8.78 -5.70 -3.60
C GLU A 25 7.42 -6.44 -3.55
N LEU A 26 6.41 -5.76 -3.02
CA LEU A 26 5.04 -6.27 -2.95
C LEU A 26 4.15 -5.74 -4.09
N GLY A 27 4.49 -4.58 -4.64
CA GLY A 27 3.81 -3.97 -5.77
C GLY A 27 3.62 -2.46 -5.65
N GLN A 28 2.77 -1.93 -6.53
CA GLN A 28 2.49 -0.50 -6.64
C GLN A 28 1.03 -0.17 -6.33
N ILE A 29 0.80 1.02 -5.77
CA ILE A 29 -0.52 1.58 -5.45
C ILE A 29 -0.73 2.85 -6.27
N ARG A 30 -1.94 3.06 -6.77
CA ARG A 30 -2.41 4.32 -7.35
C ARG A 30 -3.53 4.86 -6.49
N GLY A 31 -3.50 6.14 -6.15
CA GLY A 31 -4.38 6.73 -5.14
C GLY A 31 -5.88 6.64 -5.44
N ALA A 32 -6.28 6.44 -6.69
CA ALA A 32 -7.68 6.33 -7.09
C ALA A 32 -8.22 4.88 -7.17
N ASP A 33 -7.39 3.86 -6.92
CA ASP A 33 -7.73 2.45 -7.18
C ASP A 33 -8.38 1.74 -5.97
N GLY A 34 -8.53 2.44 -4.84
CA GLY A 34 -9.07 1.91 -3.58
C GLY A 34 -8.05 1.11 -2.77
N THR A 35 -8.52 0.36 -1.76
CA THR A 35 -7.63 -0.38 -0.85
C THR A 35 -6.80 -1.40 -1.61
N TRP A 36 -5.48 -1.24 -1.52
CA TRP A 36 -4.51 -2.21 -1.99
C TRP A 36 -4.24 -3.26 -0.91
N ARG A 37 -4.04 -4.52 -1.32
CA ARG A 37 -3.86 -5.64 -0.41
C ARG A 37 -2.88 -6.66 -0.97
N SER A 38 -1.99 -7.18 -0.15
CA SER A 38 -1.04 -8.24 -0.52
C SER A 38 -0.86 -9.27 0.60
N GLU A 39 -0.74 -10.55 0.24
CA GLU A 39 -0.43 -11.62 1.20
C GLU A 39 1.06 -11.54 1.57
N VAL A 40 1.35 -11.45 2.86
CA VAL A 40 2.72 -11.28 3.36
C VAL A 40 3.20 -12.45 4.21
N THR A 41 2.32 -13.40 4.55
CA THR A 41 2.64 -14.62 5.32
C THR A 41 3.98 -15.26 4.94
N PRO A 42 4.29 -15.50 3.65
CA PRO A 42 5.48 -16.27 3.26
C PRO A 42 6.82 -15.55 3.51
N ILE A 43 6.79 -14.23 3.75
CA ILE A 43 7.98 -13.38 3.85
C ILE A 43 8.07 -12.66 5.20
N LEU A 44 7.18 -12.98 6.14
CA LEU A 44 7.24 -12.44 7.49
C LEU A 44 8.40 -13.07 8.28
N GLU A 45 9.11 -12.22 8.99
CA GLU A 45 10.16 -12.57 9.93
C GLU A 45 9.76 -12.21 11.37
N THR A 46 10.62 -12.53 12.34
CA THR A 46 10.41 -12.10 13.74
C THR A 46 10.40 -10.57 13.89
N ARG A 47 11.12 -9.86 13.01
CA ARG A 47 11.11 -8.40 12.91
C ARG A 47 11.00 -8.03 11.45
N ASN A 48 10.10 -7.10 11.13
CA ASN A 48 9.83 -6.73 9.76
C ASN A 48 10.08 -5.25 9.53
N ALA A 49 10.59 -4.91 8.36
CA ALA A 49 10.74 -3.55 7.88
C ALA A 49 9.75 -3.33 6.73
N LEU A 50 8.70 -2.54 6.98
CA LEU A 50 7.78 -2.07 5.94
C LEU A 50 8.28 -0.72 5.44
N GLU A 51 8.50 -0.63 4.13
CA GLU A 51 8.83 0.62 3.44
C GLU A 51 7.72 0.94 2.43
N ILE A 52 7.25 2.19 2.47
CA ILE A 52 6.26 2.72 1.53
C ILE A 52 6.84 4.01 0.98
N VAL A 53 7.24 3.99 -0.27
CA VAL A 53 7.76 5.18 -0.96
C VAL A 53 6.60 5.82 -1.71
N VAL A 54 6.23 7.04 -1.33
CA VAL A 54 5.11 7.76 -1.94
C VAL A 54 5.63 8.89 -2.81
N ASP A 55 5.19 8.91 -4.06
CA ASP A 55 5.53 9.92 -5.04
C ASP A 55 4.33 10.81 -5.37
N LEU A 56 4.55 12.12 -5.26
CA LEU A 56 3.66 13.16 -5.79
C LEU A 56 4.48 14.08 -6.72
N PRO A 57 4.66 13.69 -7.99
CA PRO A 57 5.47 14.46 -8.92
C PRO A 57 4.77 15.77 -9.32
N SER A 58 5.56 16.80 -9.59
CA SER A 58 5.06 18.03 -10.21
C SER A 58 4.69 17.77 -11.67
N LEU A 59 3.51 18.23 -12.10
CA LEU A 59 3.01 18.03 -13.45
C LEU A 59 3.30 19.24 -14.35
N SER A 60 3.66 18.97 -15.60
CA SER A 60 3.74 19.97 -16.66
C SER A 60 2.39 20.13 -17.37
N GLN A 61 2.27 21.14 -18.25
CA GLN A 61 1.06 21.34 -19.06
C GLN A 61 0.75 20.16 -20.00
N THR A 62 1.74 19.32 -20.31
CA THR A 62 1.58 18.16 -21.19
C THR A 62 1.51 16.83 -20.43
N SER A 63 1.63 16.86 -19.10
CA SER A 63 1.58 15.65 -18.29
C SER A 63 0.15 15.11 -18.18
N ALA A 64 0.00 13.80 -18.14
CA ALA A 64 -1.26 13.19 -17.78
C ALA A 64 -1.63 13.56 -16.33
N PRO A 65 -2.93 13.72 -15.99
CA PRO A 65 -3.35 13.90 -14.61
C PRO A 65 -2.91 12.74 -13.72
N LEU A 66 -2.56 13.02 -12.47
CA LEU A 66 -2.27 11.98 -11.49
C LEU A 66 -3.54 11.33 -10.96
N PRO A 67 -3.52 10.01 -10.67
CA PRO A 67 -4.62 9.31 -10.03
C PRO A 67 -4.66 9.68 -8.54
N ARG A 68 -5.23 10.83 -8.22
CA ARG A 68 -5.36 11.34 -6.84
C ARG A 68 -6.72 11.00 -6.25
N PRO A 69 -6.82 10.79 -4.92
CA PRO A 69 -8.10 10.68 -4.22
C PRO A 69 -9.02 11.89 -4.43
N ARG A 70 -10.34 11.70 -4.31
CA ARG A 70 -11.34 12.76 -4.59
C ARG A 70 -11.19 13.99 -3.70
N ASP A 71 -10.75 13.80 -2.45
CA ASP A 71 -10.64 14.85 -1.44
C ASP A 71 -9.17 15.28 -1.21
N ALA A 72 -8.29 15.05 -2.20
CA ALA A 72 -6.87 15.39 -2.13
C ALA A 72 -6.64 16.92 -2.10
N HIS A 73 -6.85 17.53 -0.95
CA HIS A 73 -6.65 18.96 -0.68
C HIS A 73 -5.31 19.27 0.00
N LEU A 74 -4.52 18.24 0.35
CA LEU A 74 -3.25 18.33 1.08
C LEU A 74 -2.06 17.79 0.27
N ALA A 75 -0.86 17.92 0.86
CA ALA A 75 0.38 17.31 0.37
C ALA A 75 0.25 15.77 0.32
N GLY A 76 0.97 15.15 -0.61
CA GLY A 76 0.94 13.70 -0.82
C GLY A 76 1.41 12.89 0.39
N GLY A 77 1.29 11.57 0.29
CA GLY A 77 1.66 10.64 1.36
C GLY A 77 0.70 9.47 1.47
N VAL A 78 0.77 8.75 2.58
CA VAL A 78 -0.26 7.78 2.95
C VAL A 78 -1.41 8.55 3.58
N THR A 79 -2.57 8.56 2.94
CA THR A 79 -3.74 9.36 3.34
C THR A 79 -4.84 8.53 4.01
N GLY A 80 -4.77 7.20 3.87
CA GLY A 80 -5.64 6.24 4.57
C GLY A 80 -4.91 5.42 5.64
N GLU A 81 -5.54 4.34 6.11
CA GLU A 81 -4.92 3.45 7.09
C GLU A 81 -3.97 2.44 6.46
N VAL A 82 -2.96 2.04 7.22
CA VAL A 82 -2.07 0.91 6.96
C VAL A 82 -2.35 -0.17 8.00
N ARG A 83 -2.73 -1.36 7.56
CA ARG A 83 -3.26 -2.43 8.42
C ARG A 83 -2.61 -3.77 8.14
N LEU A 84 -2.47 -4.58 9.18
CA LEU A 84 -2.28 -6.02 9.04
C LEU A 84 -3.61 -6.71 9.29
N GLU A 85 -4.04 -7.54 8.35
CA GLU A 85 -5.24 -8.37 8.45
C GLU A 85 -4.81 -9.81 8.70
N ILE A 86 -5.22 -10.36 9.84
CA ILE A 86 -4.89 -11.73 10.26
C ILE A 86 -6.14 -12.59 10.11
N LEU A 87 -6.10 -13.52 9.17
CA LEU A 87 -7.17 -14.49 8.94
C LEU A 87 -6.79 -15.80 9.62
N ALA A 88 -7.51 -16.12 10.71
CA ALA A 88 -7.36 -17.40 11.38
C ALA A 88 -7.98 -18.53 10.54
N PRO A 89 -7.42 -19.75 10.62
CA PRO A 89 -8.04 -20.91 9.99
C PRO A 89 -9.46 -21.14 10.50
N ALA A 90 -10.36 -21.57 9.61
CA ALA A 90 -11.69 -22.00 10.00
C ALA A 90 -11.61 -23.21 10.95
N SER A 91 -12.25 -23.10 12.11
CA SER A 91 -12.38 -24.17 13.11
C SER A 91 -13.27 -25.32 12.65
#